data_AF-A0A2K2DJF8-F1
#
_entry.id   AF-A0A2K2DJF8-F1
#
_cell.length_a   1.000
_cell.length_b   1.000
_cell.length_c   1.000
_cell.angle_alpha   90.00
_cell.angle_beta   90.00
_cell.angle_gamma   90.00
#
_symmetry.space_group_name_H-M   'P 1'
#
loop_
_entity.id
_entity.type
_entity.pdbx_description
1 polymer ?
#
loop_
_entity_poly.entity_id
_entity_poly.type
_entity_poly.pdbx_seq_one_letter_code
_entity_poly.pdbx_strand_id
1 'polypeptide(L)'
;MQSVNNKGLVEELEKLLERLRIPQEFAASLTGGSFEESRMLKNVEACEWLTGAIRCLEVPNLDPSYVNMRAVREKRAELEKLKTTFVRRASEFLRNYFSSLVDFMISDKSYFSQRGQLKRPDHADLRYKCRTYARLLQHLKSLDKSCLGPLRKAYCHSLNLLLRREAREFANELRASTKAPKNPAVWLEGANNAGQNGSSADTSTVSDAYSKMLTIFIPLLVDESSFFAHFMCFEVPALVPAGAPNVNKHISGGNEPDDDLSLMDPDGNDLKPDNTSVELGTLNDALQELLDGIQEDFYAVVDWAYKIDPLRCISMHGITERYLSGQKADAAGFVRKLLDDLESRISVQFSRFIDEACHQIERNERNVRQTGILAYIPRFAVLASRMEQYIQGQSRDLIDKAYTKLVSTMFTTLEKIAQSDTKTADIVLIENYAAFQNSLYDLANVVPTLAKFYHQASESYEQACTRHISSLIYLQFERLFQFARKVDELTYTIAAEEIPFQLGLSKTDLRRVLKSSLSGIDKSIGTMYRRLQKTLTSDELFPSLWDKCKKEFLDKYEGFVQMVARVYGNEPIMPVAEMKETLASF
;
A
#
# COMPACT_ATOMS: atom_id res chain seq x y z
N MET A 1 -87.00 -15.20 -9.83
CA MET A 1 -86.06 -15.80 -8.86
C MET A 1 -85.22 -16.90 -9.52
N GLN A 2 -85.76 -18.08 -9.86
CA GLN A 2 -84.97 -19.18 -10.48
C GLN A 2 -84.25 -18.81 -11.79
N SER A 3 -84.91 -18.11 -12.72
CA SER A 3 -84.29 -17.69 -13.99
C SER A 3 -83.12 -16.72 -13.81
N VAL A 4 -83.17 -15.86 -12.78
CA VAL A 4 -82.10 -14.90 -12.46
C VAL A 4 -80.91 -15.61 -11.82
N ASN A 5 -81.15 -16.55 -10.90
CA ASN A 5 -80.11 -17.35 -10.28
C ASN A 5 -79.38 -18.25 -11.30
N ASN A 6 -80.12 -18.85 -12.24
CA ASN A 6 -79.53 -19.67 -13.31
C ASN A 6 -78.64 -18.84 -14.24
N LYS A 7 -79.04 -17.60 -14.57
CA LYS A 7 -78.19 -16.69 -15.35
C LYS A 7 -76.90 -16.31 -14.60
N GLY A 8 -77.01 -15.95 -13.31
CA GLY A 8 -75.84 -15.64 -12.50
C GLY A 8 -74.86 -16.82 -12.33
N LEU A 9 -75.38 -18.05 -12.22
CA LEU A 9 -74.55 -19.26 -12.17
C LEU A 9 -73.83 -19.53 -13.50
N VAL A 10 -74.49 -19.31 -14.64
CA VAL A 10 -73.86 -19.46 -15.96
C VAL A 10 -72.78 -18.40 -16.16
N GLU A 11 -73.03 -17.15 -15.80
CA GLU A 11 -72.04 -16.07 -15.87
C GLU A 11 -70.82 -16.34 -14.99
N GLU A 12 -71.00 -16.86 -13.78
CA GLU A 12 -69.88 -17.27 -12.91
C GLU A 12 -69.13 -18.49 -13.46
N LEU A 13 -69.83 -19.46 -14.06
CA LEU A 13 -69.20 -20.61 -14.71
C LEU A 13 -68.37 -20.19 -15.93
N GLU A 14 -68.89 -19.28 -16.77
CA GLU A 14 -68.18 -18.74 -17.94
C GLU A 14 -66.91 -17.99 -17.51
N LYS A 15 -66.98 -17.12 -16.50
CA LYS A 15 -65.81 -16.45 -15.93
C LYS A 15 -64.75 -17.44 -15.44
N LEU A 16 -65.16 -18.54 -14.80
CA LEU A 16 -64.23 -19.57 -14.34
C LEU A 16 -63.61 -20.35 -15.52
N LEU A 17 -64.41 -20.70 -16.53
CA LEU A 17 -63.94 -21.41 -17.72
C LEU A 17 -62.97 -20.58 -18.55
N GLU A 18 -63.20 -19.28 -18.69
CA GLU A 18 -62.26 -18.36 -19.35
C GLU A 18 -60.89 -18.33 -18.63
N ARG A 19 -60.89 -18.29 -17.30
CA ARG A 19 -59.66 -18.33 -16.48
C ARG A 19 -58.89 -19.65 -16.57
N LEU A 20 -59.58 -20.76 -16.90
CA LEU A 20 -58.98 -22.09 -17.01
C LEU A 20 -58.52 -22.41 -18.45
N ARG A 21 -58.78 -21.53 -19.42
CA ARG A 21 -58.43 -21.75 -20.83
C ARG A 21 -56.94 -21.47 -21.07
N ILE A 22 -56.25 -22.46 -21.63
CA ILE A 22 -54.85 -22.34 -22.06
C ILE A 22 -54.84 -22.13 -23.58
N PRO A 23 -54.38 -20.97 -24.09
CA PRO A 23 -54.22 -20.76 -25.53
C PRO A 23 -53.17 -21.72 -26.10
N GLN A 24 -53.51 -22.40 -27.19
CA GLN A 24 -52.66 -23.42 -27.81
C GLN A 24 -51.33 -22.82 -28.33
N GLU A 25 -51.36 -21.57 -28.78
CA GLU A 25 -50.17 -20.84 -29.25
C GLU A 25 -49.14 -20.63 -28.14
N PHE A 26 -49.58 -20.23 -26.94
CA PHE A 26 -48.70 -20.08 -25.77
C PHE A 26 -48.23 -21.43 -25.25
N ALA A 27 -49.09 -22.45 -25.23
CA ALA A 27 -48.67 -23.80 -24.85
C ALA A 27 -47.57 -24.35 -25.78
N ALA A 28 -47.70 -24.14 -27.10
CA ALA A 28 -46.69 -24.54 -28.08
C ALA A 28 -45.37 -23.78 -27.90
N SER A 29 -45.44 -22.47 -27.64
CA SER A 29 -44.27 -21.64 -27.36
C SER A 29 -43.51 -22.12 -26.11
N LEU A 30 -44.24 -22.36 -25.01
CA LEU A 30 -43.68 -22.76 -23.72
C LEU A 30 -43.06 -24.19 -23.76
N THR A 31 -43.67 -25.11 -24.50
CA THR A 31 -43.24 -26.51 -24.55
C THR A 31 -42.17 -26.80 -25.61
N GLY A 32 -42.23 -26.14 -26.76
CA GLY A 32 -41.39 -26.46 -27.94
C GLY A 32 -40.81 -25.27 -28.70
N GLY A 33 -41.08 -24.02 -28.31
CA GLY A 33 -40.57 -22.82 -28.99
C GLY A 33 -39.03 -22.75 -29.00
N SER A 34 -38.45 -22.23 -30.10
CA SER A 34 -37.02 -21.90 -30.18
C SER A 34 -36.73 -20.61 -29.41
N PHE A 35 -35.52 -20.51 -28.86
CA PHE A 35 -35.02 -19.34 -28.13
C PHE A 35 -34.15 -18.41 -29.00
N GLU A 36 -34.29 -18.48 -30.32
CA GLU A 36 -33.67 -17.49 -31.21
C GLU A 36 -34.17 -16.07 -30.94
N GLU A 37 -33.33 -15.08 -31.22
CA GLU A 37 -33.62 -13.65 -31.06
C GLU A 37 -34.94 -13.23 -31.70
N SER A 38 -35.23 -13.72 -32.91
CA SER A 38 -36.47 -13.41 -33.64
C SER A 38 -37.75 -13.87 -32.94
N ARG A 39 -37.66 -14.88 -32.06
CA ARG A 39 -38.79 -15.46 -31.33
C ARG A 39 -38.86 -15.03 -29.87
N MET A 40 -37.88 -14.24 -29.40
CA MET A 40 -37.82 -13.79 -28.00
C MET A 40 -39.07 -13.05 -27.56
N LEU A 41 -39.62 -12.16 -28.40
CA LEU A 41 -40.86 -11.43 -28.06
C LEU A 41 -42.02 -12.38 -27.76
N LYS A 42 -42.22 -13.40 -28.62
CA LYS A 42 -43.27 -14.41 -28.44
C LYS A 42 -43.05 -15.29 -27.21
N ASN A 43 -41.80 -15.59 -26.88
CA ASN A 43 -41.47 -16.34 -25.66
C ASN A 43 -41.77 -15.50 -24.41
N VAL A 44 -41.44 -14.21 -24.43
CA VAL A 44 -41.73 -13.27 -23.34
C VAL A 44 -43.24 -13.09 -23.14
N GLU A 45 -44.01 -12.87 -24.21
CA GLU A 45 -45.48 -12.78 -24.14
C GLU A 45 -46.10 -14.06 -23.56
N ALA A 46 -45.59 -15.24 -23.94
CA ALA A 46 -46.04 -16.50 -23.39
C ALA A 46 -45.69 -16.67 -21.90
N CYS A 47 -44.53 -16.14 -21.44
CA CYS A 47 -44.17 -16.09 -20.02
C CYS A 47 -45.07 -15.14 -19.23
N GLU A 48 -45.34 -13.94 -19.75
CA GLU A 48 -46.24 -12.96 -19.12
C GLU A 48 -47.63 -13.55 -18.94
N TRP A 49 -48.16 -14.19 -19.98
CA TRP A 49 -49.42 -14.92 -19.91
C TRP A 49 -49.38 -16.04 -18.86
N LEU A 50 -48.32 -16.86 -18.83
CA LEU A 50 -48.20 -17.96 -17.88
C LEU A 50 -48.15 -17.45 -16.43
N THR A 51 -47.36 -16.40 -16.15
CA THR A 51 -47.29 -15.77 -14.84
C THR A 51 -48.64 -15.19 -14.44
N GLY A 52 -49.35 -14.54 -15.36
CA GLY A 52 -50.72 -14.05 -15.15
C GLY A 52 -51.70 -15.18 -14.84
N ALA A 53 -51.69 -16.25 -15.63
CA ALA A 53 -52.57 -17.40 -15.47
C ALA A 53 -52.37 -18.11 -14.11
N ILE A 54 -51.12 -18.28 -13.68
CA ILE A 54 -50.80 -18.84 -12.35
C ILE A 54 -51.36 -17.91 -11.25
N ARG A 55 -51.07 -16.61 -11.31
CA ARG A 55 -51.54 -15.63 -10.32
C ARG A 55 -53.07 -15.52 -10.26
N CYS A 56 -53.76 -15.60 -11.40
CA CYS A 56 -55.23 -15.57 -11.46
C CYS A 56 -55.88 -16.78 -10.80
N LEU A 57 -55.17 -17.90 -10.74
CA LEU A 57 -55.65 -19.10 -10.08
C LEU A 57 -55.24 -19.17 -8.60
N GLU A 58 -54.45 -18.23 -8.07
CA GLU A 58 -54.01 -18.15 -6.66
C GLU A 58 -54.89 -17.20 -5.81
N VAL A 59 -54.92 -17.40 -4.49
CA VAL A 59 -55.62 -16.50 -3.54
C VAL A 59 -54.75 -15.24 -3.36
N PRO A 60 -55.30 -14.01 -3.39
CA PRO A 60 -56.72 -13.62 -3.28
C PRO A 60 -57.47 -13.45 -4.62
N ASN A 61 -56.83 -13.65 -5.76
CA ASN A 61 -57.44 -13.41 -7.09
C ASN A 61 -58.54 -14.43 -7.44
N LEU A 62 -58.44 -15.63 -6.85
CA LEU A 62 -59.45 -16.67 -6.89
C LEU A 62 -60.16 -16.75 -5.53
N ASP A 63 -61.50 -16.82 -5.57
CA ASP A 63 -62.31 -17.07 -4.38
C ASP A 63 -61.85 -18.38 -3.69
N PRO A 64 -61.60 -18.38 -2.36
CA PRO A 64 -61.18 -19.57 -1.62
C PRO A 64 -62.06 -20.81 -1.83
N SER A 65 -63.35 -20.62 -2.15
CA SER A 65 -64.28 -21.71 -2.44
C SER A 65 -63.92 -22.51 -3.70
N TYR A 66 -63.32 -21.87 -4.71
CA TYR A 66 -62.91 -22.51 -5.96
C TYR A 66 -61.60 -23.30 -5.84
N VAL A 67 -60.77 -23.03 -4.81
CA VAL A 67 -59.42 -23.62 -4.66
C VAL A 67 -59.46 -25.15 -4.59
N ASN A 68 -60.48 -25.71 -3.92
CA ASN A 68 -60.62 -27.15 -3.72
C ASN A 68 -61.32 -27.87 -4.89
N MET A 69 -61.83 -27.14 -5.88
CA MET A 69 -62.45 -27.74 -7.06
C MET A 69 -61.43 -28.58 -7.84
N ARG A 70 -61.85 -29.78 -8.28
CA ARG A 70 -60.98 -30.69 -9.04
C ARG A 70 -60.43 -30.03 -10.31
N ALA A 71 -61.28 -29.35 -11.08
CA ALA A 71 -60.89 -28.69 -12.32
C ALA A 71 -59.82 -27.60 -12.11
N VAL A 72 -59.92 -26.81 -11.03
CA VAL A 72 -58.93 -25.79 -10.68
C VAL A 72 -57.60 -26.44 -10.28
N ARG A 73 -57.63 -27.51 -9.48
CA ARG A 73 -56.42 -28.26 -9.10
C ARG A 73 -55.72 -28.90 -10.30
N GLU A 74 -56.47 -29.53 -11.19
CA GLU A 74 -55.93 -30.13 -12.43
C GLU A 74 -55.29 -29.06 -13.32
N LYS A 75 -55.93 -27.91 -13.49
CA LYS A 75 -55.39 -26.81 -14.29
C LYS A 75 -54.18 -26.14 -13.66
N ARG A 76 -54.15 -25.96 -12.34
CA ARG A 76 -52.93 -25.53 -11.64
C ARG A 76 -51.78 -26.50 -11.87
N ALA A 77 -52.02 -27.80 -11.81
CA ALA A 77 -50.99 -28.80 -12.08
C ALA A 77 -50.48 -28.76 -13.54
N GLU A 78 -51.37 -28.50 -14.50
CA GLU A 78 -51.01 -28.32 -15.91
C GLU A 78 -50.14 -27.06 -16.13
N LEU A 79 -50.51 -25.92 -15.54
CA LEU A 79 -49.72 -24.69 -15.58
C LEU A 79 -48.35 -24.86 -14.90
N GLU A 80 -48.28 -25.57 -13.77
CA GLU A 80 -47.01 -25.83 -13.09
C GLU A 80 -46.10 -26.75 -13.93
N LYS A 81 -46.68 -27.72 -14.66
CA LYS A 81 -45.93 -28.53 -15.63
C LYS A 81 -45.40 -27.70 -16.79
N LEU A 82 -46.20 -26.76 -17.31
CA LEU A 82 -45.74 -25.82 -18.35
C LEU A 82 -44.61 -24.93 -17.83
N LYS A 83 -44.76 -24.36 -16.63
CA LYS A 83 -43.74 -23.56 -15.95
C LYS A 83 -42.44 -24.31 -15.79
N THR A 84 -42.45 -25.48 -15.15
CA THR A 84 -41.25 -26.29 -14.91
C THR A 84 -40.57 -26.70 -16.22
N THR A 85 -41.34 -27.07 -17.24
CA THR A 85 -40.82 -27.41 -18.58
C THR A 85 -40.15 -26.20 -19.23
N PHE A 86 -40.80 -25.04 -19.23
CA PHE A 86 -40.27 -23.83 -19.85
C PHE A 86 -39.01 -23.32 -19.13
N VAL A 87 -39.06 -23.22 -17.79
CA VAL A 87 -37.93 -22.78 -16.97
C VAL A 87 -36.72 -23.66 -17.23
N ARG A 88 -36.88 -24.99 -17.22
CA ARG A 88 -35.78 -25.92 -17.51
C ARG A 88 -35.17 -25.67 -18.89
N ARG A 89 -36.00 -25.56 -19.95
CA ARG A 89 -35.53 -25.37 -21.33
C ARG A 89 -34.84 -24.02 -21.50
N ALA A 90 -35.42 -22.95 -20.95
CA ALA A 90 -34.86 -21.61 -21.05
C ALA A 90 -33.55 -21.48 -20.26
N SER A 91 -33.47 -22.06 -19.05
CA SER A 91 -32.24 -22.09 -18.26
C SER A 91 -31.13 -22.89 -18.96
N GLU A 92 -31.45 -24.04 -19.55
CA GLU A 92 -30.47 -24.83 -20.32
C GLU A 92 -29.97 -24.08 -21.55
N PHE A 93 -30.87 -23.43 -22.30
CA PHE A 93 -30.51 -22.59 -23.42
C PHE A 93 -29.57 -21.45 -23.00
N LEU A 94 -29.92 -20.68 -21.97
CA LEU A 94 -29.11 -19.53 -21.52
C LEU A 94 -27.72 -19.96 -21.04
N ARG A 95 -27.62 -21.08 -20.31
CA ARG A 95 -26.33 -21.64 -19.89
C ARG A 95 -25.43 -21.97 -21.08
N ASN A 96 -25.99 -22.64 -22.09
CA ASN A 96 -25.24 -22.99 -23.30
C ASN A 96 -24.90 -21.74 -24.14
N TYR A 97 -25.82 -20.78 -24.19
CA TYR A 97 -25.65 -19.53 -24.91
C TYR A 97 -24.46 -18.73 -24.34
N PHE A 98 -24.38 -18.56 -23.02
CA PHE A 98 -23.27 -17.84 -22.37
C PHE A 98 -21.90 -18.48 -22.69
N SER A 99 -21.80 -19.81 -22.60
CA SER A 99 -20.58 -20.53 -22.98
C SER A 99 -20.24 -20.30 -24.45
N SER A 100 -21.20 -20.54 -25.35
CA SER A 100 -20.98 -20.42 -26.80
C SER A 100 -20.57 -19.02 -27.25
N LEU A 101 -21.11 -17.98 -26.59
CA LEU A 101 -20.79 -16.59 -26.88
C LEU A 101 -19.33 -16.28 -26.51
N VAL A 102 -18.90 -16.75 -25.34
CA VAL A 102 -17.51 -16.59 -24.89
C VAL A 102 -16.56 -17.45 -25.70
N ASP A 103 -16.91 -18.71 -25.99
CA ASP A 103 -16.09 -19.63 -26.80
C ASP A 103 -15.82 -19.04 -28.19
N PHE A 104 -16.82 -18.40 -28.80
CA PHE A 104 -16.66 -17.65 -30.04
C PHE A 104 -15.61 -16.54 -29.91
N MET A 105 -15.70 -15.70 -28.88
CA MET A 105 -14.73 -14.61 -28.64
C MET A 105 -13.33 -15.14 -28.33
N ILE A 106 -13.23 -16.20 -27.53
CA ILE A 106 -11.98 -16.88 -27.16
C ILE A 106 -11.29 -17.49 -28.39
N SER A 107 -12.06 -18.01 -29.34
CA SER A 107 -11.52 -18.63 -30.56
C SER A 107 -10.89 -17.60 -31.50
N ASP A 108 -11.43 -16.38 -31.55
CA ASP A 108 -10.90 -15.32 -32.39
C ASP A 108 -9.81 -14.51 -31.68
N LYS A 109 -8.58 -14.64 -32.19
CA LYS A 109 -7.41 -13.92 -31.67
C LYS A 109 -7.53 -12.41 -31.80
N SER A 110 -8.41 -11.91 -32.68
CA SER A 110 -8.61 -10.47 -32.90
C SER A 110 -9.12 -9.74 -31.66
N TYR A 111 -9.77 -10.45 -30.73
CA TYR A 111 -10.27 -9.88 -29.48
C TYR A 111 -9.16 -9.61 -28.45
N PHE A 112 -8.00 -10.25 -28.57
CA PHE A 112 -6.93 -10.18 -27.58
C PHE A 112 -5.77 -9.28 -28.03
N SER A 113 -4.98 -8.84 -27.04
CA SER A 113 -3.69 -8.21 -27.34
C SER A 113 -2.75 -9.20 -28.02
N GLN A 114 -1.97 -8.72 -28.98
CA GLN A 114 -1.02 -9.52 -29.76
C GLN A 114 0.33 -8.81 -29.80
N ARG A 115 1.37 -9.53 -30.25
CA ARG A 115 2.72 -9.00 -30.33
C ARG A 115 2.79 -7.71 -31.15
N GLY A 116 3.13 -6.61 -30.51
CA GLY A 116 3.19 -5.28 -31.11
C GLY A 116 1.85 -4.53 -31.18
N GLN A 117 0.76 -5.13 -30.69
CA GLN A 117 -0.58 -4.55 -30.68
C GLN A 117 -1.25 -4.75 -29.33
N LEU A 118 -1.10 -3.75 -28.47
CA LEU A 118 -1.84 -3.67 -27.21
C LEU A 118 -3.29 -3.24 -27.48
N LYS A 119 -4.25 -4.12 -27.18
CA LYS A 119 -5.68 -3.88 -27.41
C LYS A 119 -6.43 -3.78 -26.09
N ARG A 120 -7.28 -2.76 -25.97
CA ARG A 120 -8.21 -2.61 -24.85
C ARG A 120 -9.36 -3.63 -25.01
N PRO A 121 -9.72 -4.41 -23.98
CA PRO A 121 -10.92 -5.24 -24.00
C PRO A 121 -12.17 -4.41 -24.28
N ASP A 122 -13.06 -4.94 -25.12
CA ASP A 122 -14.34 -4.31 -25.46
C ASP A 122 -15.45 -5.35 -25.44
N HIS A 123 -16.40 -5.16 -24.51
CA HIS A 123 -17.53 -6.07 -24.29
C HIS A 123 -18.86 -5.49 -24.78
N ALA A 124 -18.87 -4.43 -25.60
CA ALA A 124 -20.10 -3.80 -26.07
C ALA A 124 -21.03 -4.79 -26.79
N ASP A 125 -20.50 -5.58 -27.73
CA ASP A 125 -21.26 -6.59 -28.49
C ASP A 125 -21.73 -7.74 -27.59
N LEU A 126 -20.88 -8.23 -26.69
CA LEU A 126 -21.26 -9.26 -25.70
C LEU A 126 -22.41 -8.78 -24.82
N ARG A 127 -22.32 -7.56 -24.27
CA ARG A 127 -23.36 -6.97 -23.44
C ARG A 127 -24.65 -6.73 -24.23
N TYR A 128 -24.56 -6.31 -25.48
CA TYR A 128 -25.71 -6.15 -26.37
C TYR A 128 -26.44 -7.48 -26.57
N LYS A 129 -25.71 -8.53 -26.96
CA LYS A 129 -26.23 -9.89 -27.14
C LYS A 129 -26.83 -10.48 -25.87
N CYS A 130 -26.25 -10.20 -24.70
CA CYS A 130 -26.83 -10.61 -23.42
C CYS A 130 -28.14 -9.84 -23.11
N ARG A 131 -28.18 -8.53 -23.36
CA ARG A 131 -29.36 -7.69 -23.12
C ARG A 131 -30.60 -8.13 -23.88
N THR A 132 -30.45 -8.72 -25.08
CA THR A 132 -31.56 -9.34 -25.83
C THR A 132 -32.37 -10.32 -24.98
N TYR A 133 -31.73 -11.01 -24.02
CA TYR A 133 -32.37 -12.01 -23.15
C TYR A 133 -32.68 -11.50 -21.74
N ALA A 134 -32.45 -10.21 -21.44
CA ALA A 134 -32.65 -9.67 -20.09
C ALA A 134 -34.10 -9.77 -19.61
N ARG A 135 -35.08 -9.49 -20.49
CA ARG A 135 -36.51 -9.64 -20.15
C ARG A 135 -36.88 -11.10 -19.84
N LEU A 136 -36.32 -12.05 -20.58
CA LEU A 136 -36.53 -13.48 -20.32
C LEU A 136 -36.03 -13.86 -18.92
N LEU A 137 -34.85 -13.39 -18.52
CA LEU A 137 -34.31 -13.61 -17.16
C LEU A 137 -35.21 -13.04 -16.06
N GLN A 138 -35.79 -11.85 -16.26
CA GLN A 138 -36.75 -11.25 -15.32
C GLN A 138 -37.99 -12.13 -15.15
N HIS A 139 -38.55 -12.65 -16.26
CA HIS A 139 -39.68 -13.58 -16.18
C HIS A 139 -39.30 -14.91 -15.54
N LEU A 140 -38.11 -15.45 -15.82
CA LEU A 140 -37.61 -16.66 -15.17
C LEU A 140 -37.48 -16.47 -13.65
N LYS A 141 -36.96 -15.31 -13.19
CA LYS A 141 -36.94 -14.96 -11.75
C LYS A 141 -38.35 -14.99 -11.14
N SER A 142 -39.35 -14.48 -11.87
CA SER A 142 -40.74 -14.42 -11.40
C SER A 142 -41.41 -15.80 -11.34
N LEU A 143 -41.06 -16.69 -12.27
CA LEU A 143 -41.59 -18.04 -12.36
C LEU A 143 -40.94 -18.97 -11.33
N ASP A 144 -39.60 -18.96 -11.26
CA ASP A 144 -38.83 -19.81 -10.35
C ASP A 144 -37.51 -19.14 -9.96
N LYS A 145 -37.43 -18.62 -8.73
CA LYS A 145 -36.20 -17.97 -8.22
C LYS A 145 -35.01 -18.92 -8.13
N SER A 146 -35.24 -20.23 -7.99
CA SER A 146 -34.16 -21.22 -7.80
C SER A 146 -33.31 -21.41 -9.07
N CYS A 147 -33.85 -21.09 -10.25
CA CYS A 147 -33.14 -21.24 -11.52
C CYS A 147 -32.00 -20.20 -11.71
N LEU A 148 -32.05 -19.08 -10.99
CA LEU A 148 -31.06 -18.00 -11.13
C LEU A 148 -29.68 -18.39 -10.60
N GLY A 149 -29.60 -19.23 -9.56
CA GLY A 149 -28.32 -19.65 -8.98
C GLY A 149 -27.41 -20.32 -10.02
N PRO A 150 -27.85 -21.42 -10.66
CA PRO A 150 -27.08 -22.08 -11.73
C PRO A 150 -26.79 -21.17 -12.94
N LEU A 151 -27.71 -20.26 -13.29
CA LEU A 151 -27.52 -19.32 -14.40
C LEU A 151 -26.43 -18.28 -14.11
N ARG A 152 -26.45 -17.71 -12.90
CA ARG A 152 -25.41 -16.80 -12.41
C ARG A 152 -24.05 -17.47 -12.47
N LYS A 153 -23.92 -18.69 -11.93
CA LYS A 153 -22.67 -19.46 -11.98
C LYS A 153 -22.18 -19.73 -13.40
N ALA A 154 -23.07 -20.14 -14.31
CA ALA A 154 -22.68 -20.40 -15.70
C ALA A 154 -22.16 -19.14 -16.41
N TYR A 155 -22.78 -17.99 -16.16
CA TYR A 155 -22.31 -16.71 -16.68
C TYR A 155 -20.97 -16.31 -16.03
N CYS A 156 -20.86 -16.37 -14.70
CA CYS A 156 -19.63 -16.05 -13.97
C CYS A 156 -18.46 -16.89 -14.50
N HIS A 157 -18.65 -18.20 -14.64
CA HIS A 157 -17.63 -19.10 -15.18
C HIS A 157 -17.21 -18.72 -16.61
N SER A 158 -18.18 -18.48 -17.49
CA SER A 158 -17.89 -18.13 -18.89
C SER A 158 -17.14 -16.80 -18.98
N LEU A 159 -17.64 -15.75 -18.31
CA LEU A 159 -17.00 -14.43 -18.35
C LEU A 159 -15.64 -14.42 -17.65
N ASN A 160 -15.45 -15.19 -16.58
CA ASN A 160 -14.16 -15.35 -15.92
C ASN A 160 -13.08 -15.84 -16.90
N LEU A 161 -13.39 -16.87 -17.69
CA LEU A 161 -12.45 -17.42 -18.67
C LEU A 161 -12.00 -16.36 -19.69
N LEU A 162 -12.94 -15.52 -20.15
CA LEU A 162 -12.65 -14.42 -21.06
C LEU A 162 -11.74 -13.38 -20.39
N LEU A 163 -12.18 -12.84 -19.24
CA LEU A 163 -11.48 -11.78 -18.50
C LEU A 163 -10.04 -12.19 -18.13
N ARG A 164 -9.85 -13.42 -17.65
CA ARG A 164 -8.51 -13.93 -17.31
C ARG A 164 -7.61 -14.05 -18.52
N ARG A 165 -8.14 -14.51 -19.66
CA ARG A 165 -7.36 -14.58 -20.90
C ARG A 165 -7.00 -13.19 -21.41
N GLU A 166 -7.93 -12.24 -21.36
CA GLU A 166 -7.67 -10.84 -21.71
C GLU A 166 -6.61 -10.20 -20.83
N ALA A 167 -6.73 -10.34 -19.50
CA ALA A 167 -5.76 -9.84 -18.54
C ALA A 167 -4.37 -10.45 -18.78
N ARG A 168 -4.30 -11.76 -19.03
CA ARG A 168 -3.05 -12.47 -19.31
C ARG A 168 -2.37 -12.00 -20.58
N GLU A 169 -3.08 -11.96 -21.71
CA GLU A 169 -2.50 -11.55 -22.99
C GLU A 169 -2.11 -10.06 -22.97
N PHE A 170 -2.91 -9.21 -22.31
CA PHE A 170 -2.58 -7.81 -22.11
C PHE A 170 -1.32 -7.64 -21.24
N ALA A 171 -1.22 -8.36 -20.12
CA ALA A 171 -0.05 -8.35 -19.25
C ALA A 171 1.20 -8.91 -19.96
N ASN A 172 1.06 -9.97 -20.77
CA ASN A 172 2.15 -10.51 -21.57
C ASN A 172 2.67 -9.47 -22.57
N GLU A 173 1.77 -8.80 -23.28
CA GLU A 173 2.15 -7.80 -24.28
C GLU A 173 2.73 -6.53 -23.65
N LEU A 174 2.20 -6.08 -22.52
CA LEU A 174 2.78 -4.98 -21.74
C LEU A 174 4.24 -5.29 -21.37
N ARG A 175 4.51 -6.49 -20.87
CA ARG A 175 5.86 -6.91 -20.50
C ARG A 175 6.77 -7.05 -21.73
N ALA A 176 6.26 -7.58 -22.83
CA ALA A 176 7.03 -7.77 -24.07
C ALA A 176 7.37 -6.44 -24.78
N SER A 177 6.47 -5.46 -24.74
CA SER A 177 6.65 -4.15 -25.34
C SER A 177 7.50 -3.19 -24.50
N THR A 178 7.64 -3.47 -23.19
CA THR A 178 8.46 -2.65 -22.29
C THR A 178 9.95 -2.94 -22.48
N LYS A 179 10.71 -1.93 -22.88
CA LYS A 179 12.18 -2.00 -22.99
C LYS A 179 12.81 -1.90 -21.59
N ALA A 180 12.85 -3.03 -20.87
CA ALA A 180 13.51 -3.09 -19.57
C ALA A 180 15.04 -3.28 -19.71
N PRO A 181 15.87 -2.58 -18.91
CA PRO A 181 17.30 -2.87 -18.83
C PRO A 181 17.53 -4.29 -18.32
N LYS A 182 18.48 -5.02 -18.94
CA LYS A 182 18.75 -6.44 -18.63
C LYS A 182 19.48 -6.68 -17.30
N ASN A 183 20.00 -5.62 -16.67
CA ASN A 183 20.69 -5.73 -15.38
C ASN A 183 19.82 -5.14 -14.26
N PRO A 184 19.46 -5.94 -13.24
CA PRO A 184 18.80 -5.42 -12.05
C PRO A 184 19.74 -4.46 -11.33
N ALA A 185 19.22 -3.31 -10.89
CA ALA A 185 20.00 -2.33 -10.14
C ALA A 185 20.28 -2.88 -8.73
N VAL A 186 21.43 -3.55 -8.57
CA VAL A 186 21.89 -4.02 -7.25
C VAL A 186 22.38 -2.82 -6.46
N TRP A 187 21.71 -2.51 -5.34
CA TRP A 187 22.02 -1.38 -4.46
C TRP A 187 23.47 -1.36 -3.93
N LEU A 188 24.16 -2.51 -3.90
CA LEU A 188 25.50 -2.67 -3.34
C LEU A 188 26.64 -3.04 -4.32
N GLU A 189 26.37 -3.36 -5.58
CA GLU A 189 27.40 -3.70 -6.57
C GLU A 189 27.49 -2.65 -7.68
N GLY A 190 28.57 -1.86 -7.64
CA GLY A 190 28.86 -0.86 -8.66
C GLY A 190 29.70 0.31 -8.14
N ALA A 191 30.93 0.07 -7.67
CA ALA A 191 31.86 1.16 -7.39
C ALA A 191 33.35 0.82 -7.62
N ASN A 192 33.67 -0.23 -8.39
CA ASN A 192 35.07 -0.42 -8.82
C ASN A 192 35.42 0.35 -10.10
N ASN A 193 34.46 1.02 -10.74
CA ASN A 193 34.69 1.90 -11.88
C ASN A 193 34.25 3.33 -11.55
N ALA A 194 35.09 4.05 -10.80
CA ALA A 194 35.03 5.51 -10.74
C ALA A 194 35.41 6.05 -12.13
N GLY A 195 34.41 6.26 -12.98
CA GLY A 195 34.64 6.75 -14.36
C GLY A 195 33.43 6.75 -15.28
N GLN A 196 32.26 6.24 -14.87
CA GLN A 196 31.04 6.39 -15.64
C GLN A 196 30.00 7.12 -14.80
N ASN A 197 29.61 8.31 -15.25
CA ASN A 197 28.28 8.86 -15.00
C ASN A 197 27.27 7.80 -15.45
N GLY A 198 26.90 6.90 -14.54
CA GLY A 198 25.91 5.87 -14.76
C GLY A 198 24.55 6.53 -14.88
N SER A 199 24.14 6.86 -16.11
CA SER A 199 22.75 7.12 -16.44
C SER A 199 21.93 5.98 -15.82
N SER A 200 21.17 6.29 -14.76
CA SER A 200 20.15 5.40 -14.22
C SER A 200 19.28 5.01 -15.39
N ALA A 201 19.33 3.74 -15.81
CA ALA A 201 18.47 3.26 -16.89
C ALA A 201 17.02 3.63 -16.54
N ASP A 202 16.33 4.30 -17.46
CA ASP A 202 14.98 4.79 -17.21
C ASP A 202 14.00 3.61 -17.13
N THR A 203 13.74 3.16 -15.91
CA THR A 203 12.80 2.07 -15.60
C THR A 203 11.36 2.57 -15.48
N SER A 204 11.05 3.84 -15.84
CA SER A 204 9.71 4.44 -15.66
C SER A 204 8.64 3.70 -16.45
N THR A 205 9.02 3.21 -17.62
CA THR A 205 8.19 2.38 -18.49
C THR A 205 7.63 1.13 -17.80
N VAL A 206 8.31 0.62 -16.76
CA VAL A 206 7.86 -0.53 -15.96
C VAL A 206 6.68 -0.15 -15.05
N SER A 207 6.79 0.97 -14.32
CA SER A 207 5.68 1.49 -13.52
C SER A 207 4.52 1.97 -14.39
N ASP A 208 4.80 2.47 -15.59
CA ASP A 208 3.78 2.85 -16.57
C ASP A 208 3.01 1.64 -17.10
N ALA A 209 3.67 0.49 -17.29
CA ALA A 209 3.00 -0.74 -17.68
C ALA A 209 1.99 -1.19 -16.61
N TYR A 210 2.39 -1.17 -15.33
CA TYR A 210 1.48 -1.43 -14.21
C TYR A 210 0.31 -0.42 -14.16
N SER A 211 0.62 0.88 -14.30
CA SER A 211 -0.38 1.94 -14.35
C SER A 211 -1.41 1.74 -15.48
N LYS A 212 -0.94 1.37 -16.68
CA LYS A 212 -1.80 1.06 -17.84
C LYS A 212 -2.70 -0.14 -17.56
N MET A 213 -2.20 -1.18 -16.91
CA MET A 213 -3.01 -2.33 -16.53
C MET A 213 -4.16 -1.93 -15.61
N LEU A 214 -3.89 -1.16 -14.55
CA LEU A 214 -4.94 -0.65 -13.66
C LEU A 214 -5.92 0.28 -14.38
N THR A 215 -5.41 1.19 -15.22
CA THR A 215 -6.22 2.15 -15.98
C THR A 215 -7.23 1.47 -16.91
N ILE A 216 -6.86 0.33 -17.49
CA ILE A 216 -7.74 -0.41 -18.41
C ILE A 216 -8.68 -1.34 -17.64
N PHE A 217 -8.15 -2.17 -16.74
CA PHE A 217 -8.94 -3.23 -16.13
C PHE A 217 -9.79 -2.75 -14.96
N ILE A 218 -9.35 -1.81 -14.12
CA ILE A 218 -10.15 -1.39 -12.95
C ILE A 218 -11.53 -0.84 -13.38
N PRO A 219 -11.63 0.08 -14.36
CA PRO A 219 -12.94 0.51 -14.86
C PRO A 219 -13.74 -0.62 -15.52
N LEU A 220 -13.07 -1.50 -16.28
CA LEU A 220 -13.71 -2.65 -16.92
C LEU A 220 -14.35 -3.58 -15.90
N LEU A 221 -13.64 -3.91 -14.82
CA LEU A 221 -14.13 -4.78 -13.76
C LEU A 221 -15.30 -4.17 -12.99
N VAL A 222 -15.26 -2.85 -12.74
CA VAL A 222 -16.40 -2.12 -12.15
C VAL A 222 -17.61 -2.17 -13.08
N ASP A 223 -17.42 -1.91 -14.36
CA ASP A 223 -18.50 -1.94 -15.36
C ASP A 223 -19.09 -3.34 -15.52
N GLU A 224 -18.26 -4.40 -15.54
CA GLU A 224 -18.73 -5.78 -15.58
C GLU A 224 -19.47 -6.19 -14.31
N SER A 225 -18.99 -5.77 -13.13
CA SER A 225 -19.66 -6.04 -11.87
C SER A 225 -21.04 -5.38 -11.81
N SER A 226 -21.12 -4.13 -12.28
CA SER A 226 -22.40 -3.40 -12.37
C SER A 226 -23.31 -4.04 -13.42
N PHE A 227 -22.81 -4.37 -14.60
CA PHE A 227 -23.60 -5.05 -15.63
C PHE A 227 -24.15 -6.40 -15.13
N PHE A 228 -23.31 -7.22 -14.50
CA PHE A 228 -23.69 -8.51 -13.93
C PHE A 228 -24.81 -8.37 -12.90
N ALA A 229 -24.68 -7.42 -11.96
CA ALA A 229 -25.69 -7.19 -10.92
C ALA A 229 -27.07 -6.88 -11.52
N HIS A 230 -27.13 -6.00 -12.53
CA HIS A 230 -28.37 -5.63 -13.21
C HIS A 230 -28.91 -6.76 -14.09
N PHE A 231 -28.04 -7.39 -14.91
CA PHE A 231 -28.43 -8.44 -15.85
C PHE A 231 -28.96 -9.69 -15.14
N MET A 232 -28.36 -10.07 -14.02
CA MET A 232 -28.75 -11.23 -13.22
C MET A 232 -29.81 -10.93 -12.14
N CYS A 233 -30.48 -9.78 -12.28
CA CYS A 233 -31.65 -9.40 -11.49
C CYS A 233 -31.41 -9.40 -9.97
N PHE A 234 -30.26 -8.90 -9.50
CA PHE A 234 -30.05 -8.60 -8.09
C PHE A 234 -30.83 -7.33 -7.70
N GLU A 235 -31.48 -7.31 -6.53
CA GLU A 235 -32.28 -6.18 -6.01
C GLU A 235 -31.42 -5.33 -5.07
N VAL A 236 -30.29 -4.82 -5.60
CA VAL A 236 -29.36 -3.97 -4.84
C VAL A 236 -29.52 -2.52 -5.32
N PRO A 237 -29.54 -1.50 -4.42
CA PRO A 237 -29.46 -0.10 -4.83
C PRO A 237 -28.30 0.09 -5.78
N ALA A 238 -28.60 0.55 -6.98
CA ALA A 238 -27.76 0.29 -8.13
C ALA A 238 -26.35 0.88 -8.00
N LEU A 239 -25.37 0.08 -8.42
CA LEU A 239 -23.97 0.46 -8.69
C LEU A 239 -23.87 1.35 -9.95
N VAL A 240 -24.71 2.38 -10.04
CA VAL A 240 -24.89 3.16 -11.28
C VAL A 240 -23.69 4.08 -11.52
N PRO A 241 -23.12 4.09 -12.74
CA PRO A 241 -22.32 5.20 -13.22
C PRO A 241 -23.18 6.46 -13.35
N ALA A 242 -22.68 7.62 -12.93
CA ALA A 242 -23.38 8.90 -13.07
C ALA A 242 -23.82 9.14 -14.53
N GLY A 243 -25.13 9.11 -14.82
CA GLY A 243 -25.67 9.60 -16.11
C GLY A 243 -26.85 8.86 -16.76
N ALA A 244 -27.36 7.74 -16.23
CA ALA A 244 -28.53 7.08 -16.83
C ALA A 244 -29.86 7.61 -16.22
N PRO A 245 -30.92 7.89 -17.04
CA PRO A 245 -32.19 8.36 -16.51
C PRO A 245 -32.91 7.24 -15.76
N ASN A 246 -33.24 7.49 -14.50
CA ASN A 246 -34.01 6.59 -13.66
C ASN A 246 -35.47 6.57 -14.16
N VAL A 247 -35.87 5.50 -14.86
CA VAL A 247 -37.26 5.27 -15.25
C VAL A 247 -37.99 4.71 -14.03
N ASN A 248 -38.31 5.58 -13.08
CA ASN A 248 -39.38 5.40 -12.10
C ASN A 248 -39.70 6.76 -11.49
N LYS A 249 -40.46 7.58 -12.22
CA LYS A 249 -41.17 8.72 -11.66
C LYS A 249 -42.62 8.67 -12.15
N HIS A 250 -43.48 8.15 -11.29
CA HIS A 250 -44.91 8.36 -11.41
C HIS A 250 -45.22 9.81 -11.04
N ILE A 251 -45.98 10.47 -11.91
CA ILE A 251 -46.42 11.86 -11.83
C ILE A 251 -47.51 11.99 -10.76
N SER A 252 -47.40 12.99 -9.88
CA SER A 252 -48.50 13.85 -9.43
C SER A 252 -47.93 15.08 -8.71
N GLY A 253 -48.34 16.26 -9.16
CA GLY A 253 -47.82 17.56 -8.70
C GLY A 253 -48.65 18.21 -7.60
N GLY A 254 -48.13 19.31 -7.06
CA GLY A 254 -48.85 20.24 -6.19
C GLY A 254 -47.96 21.07 -5.26
N ASN A 255 -47.52 22.22 -5.78
CA ASN A 255 -47.05 23.49 -5.18
C ASN A 255 -46.76 23.69 -3.67
N GLU A 256 -45.66 24.45 -3.51
CA GLU A 256 -45.27 25.46 -2.50
C GLU A 256 -44.41 25.09 -1.27
N PRO A 257 -43.50 26.02 -0.85
CA PRO A 257 -42.37 25.73 0.04
C PRO A 257 -42.56 26.29 1.47
N ASP A 258 -41.78 25.74 2.41
CA ASP A 258 -41.12 26.39 3.56
C ASP A 258 -41.18 25.60 4.88
N ASP A 259 -40.01 25.57 5.51
CA ASP A 259 -39.66 25.57 6.94
C ASP A 259 -40.19 24.54 7.95
N ASP A 260 -39.22 23.76 8.43
CA ASP A 260 -38.80 23.57 9.83
C ASP A 260 -39.64 22.73 10.84
N LEU A 261 -38.87 22.08 11.72
CA LEU A 261 -39.20 21.47 13.03
C LEU A 261 -39.71 20.02 13.12
N SER A 262 -38.75 19.15 13.46
CA SER A 262 -38.78 18.12 14.51
C SER A 262 -40.14 17.77 15.14
N LEU A 263 -40.63 16.56 14.88
CA LEU A 263 -41.56 15.83 15.75
C LEU A 263 -41.20 14.33 15.73
N MET A 264 -40.90 13.78 16.91
CA MET A 264 -40.81 12.35 17.15
C MET A 264 -42.18 11.73 16.94
N ASP A 265 -42.29 10.74 16.05
CA ASP A 265 -43.42 9.81 16.02
C ASP A 265 -42.95 8.42 16.51
N PRO A 266 -43.60 7.85 17.54
CA PRO A 266 -43.38 6.48 17.98
C PRO A 266 -44.39 5.58 17.27
N ASP A 267 -44.07 5.11 16.06
CA ASP A 267 -44.70 3.90 15.55
C ASP A 267 -43.71 3.10 14.71
N GLY A 268 -43.37 1.92 15.23
CA GLY A 268 -42.45 0.98 14.61
C GLY A 268 -43.07 0.41 13.34
N ASN A 269 -42.57 0.86 12.20
CA ASN A 269 -42.73 0.14 10.94
C ASN A 269 -41.36 -0.35 10.50
N ASP A 270 -41.10 -1.64 10.74
CA ASP A 270 -39.90 -2.37 10.34
C ASP A 270 -39.64 -2.23 8.83
N LEU A 271 -38.81 -1.27 8.44
CA LEU A 271 -38.05 -1.34 7.21
C LEU A 271 -37.06 -2.49 7.38
N LYS A 272 -37.44 -3.72 6.99
CA LYS A 272 -36.57 -4.91 6.98
C LYS A 272 -35.20 -4.60 6.35
N PRO A 273 -34.11 -4.43 7.12
CA PRO A 273 -32.77 -4.22 6.60
C PRO A 273 -32.10 -5.54 6.20
N ASP A 274 -32.72 -6.67 6.55
CA ASP A 274 -32.11 -8.00 6.58
C ASP A 274 -32.08 -8.71 5.21
N ASN A 275 -32.98 -8.37 4.29
CA ASN A 275 -32.98 -8.97 2.94
C ASN A 275 -31.93 -8.34 2.01
N THR A 276 -31.70 -7.02 2.14
CA THR A 276 -30.75 -6.29 1.30
C THR A 276 -29.32 -6.70 1.62
N SER A 277 -28.99 -6.93 2.90
CA SER A 277 -27.68 -7.40 3.34
C SER A 277 -27.37 -8.82 2.83
N VAL A 278 -28.36 -9.71 2.84
CA VAL A 278 -28.23 -11.08 2.32
C VAL A 278 -28.07 -11.07 0.79
N GLU A 279 -28.85 -10.28 0.05
CA GLU A 279 -28.67 -10.18 -1.41
C GLU A 279 -27.32 -9.55 -1.79
N LEU A 280 -26.88 -8.51 -1.08
CA LEU A 280 -25.53 -7.94 -1.21
C LEU A 280 -24.44 -8.98 -0.98
N GLY A 281 -24.60 -9.82 0.06
CA GLY A 281 -23.69 -10.96 0.31
C GLY A 281 -23.65 -11.94 -0.87
N THR A 282 -24.81 -12.35 -1.37
CA THR A 282 -24.87 -13.27 -2.53
C THR A 282 -24.33 -12.67 -3.82
N LEU A 283 -24.47 -11.35 -4.02
CA LEU A 283 -23.86 -10.64 -5.14
C LEU A 283 -22.35 -10.66 -5.01
N ASN A 284 -21.82 -10.38 -3.81
CA ASN A 284 -20.39 -10.37 -3.57
C ASN A 284 -19.76 -11.76 -3.77
N ASP A 285 -20.42 -12.83 -3.32
CA ASP A 285 -19.97 -14.22 -3.57
C ASP A 285 -19.95 -14.55 -5.07
N ALA A 286 -20.97 -14.13 -5.81
CA ALA A 286 -21.03 -14.35 -7.25
C ALA A 286 -20.00 -13.51 -8.03
N LEU A 287 -19.72 -12.28 -7.57
CA LEU A 287 -18.65 -11.44 -8.13
C LEU A 287 -17.27 -12.00 -7.83
N GLN A 288 -17.07 -12.58 -6.63
CA GLN A 288 -15.86 -13.30 -6.29
C GLN A 288 -15.66 -14.49 -7.24
N GLU A 289 -16.71 -15.28 -7.55
CA GLU A 289 -16.62 -16.36 -8.54
C GLU A 289 -16.33 -15.85 -9.96
N LEU A 290 -16.95 -14.73 -10.36
CA LEU A 290 -16.77 -14.11 -11.68
C LEU A 290 -15.34 -13.62 -11.91
N LEU A 291 -14.69 -13.11 -10.86
CA LEU A 291 -13.37 -12.48 -10.93
C LEU A 291 -12.25 -13.33 -10.32
N ASP A 292 -12.57 -14.55 -9.87
CA ASP A 292 -11.59 -15.42 -9.22
C ASP A 292 -10.38 -15.71 -10.13
N GLY A 293 -9.19 -15.62 -9.54
CA GLY A 293 -7.92 -15.91 -10.19
C GLY A 293 -7.42 -14.85 -11.18
N ILE A 294 -8.15 -13.74 -11.39
CA ILE A 294 -7.65 -12.63 -12.22
C ILE A 294 -6.48 -11.91 -11.55
N GLN A 295 -6.42 -11.90 -10.22
CA GLN A 295 -5.35 -11.29 -9.43
C GLN A 295 -3.96 -11.82 -9.81
N GLU A 296 -3.87 -13.09 -10.21
CA GLU A 296 -2.60 -13.72 -10.61
C GLU A 296 -1.95 -13.02 -11.81
N ASP A 297 -2.76 -12.53 -12.75
CA ASP A 297 -2.25 -11.84 -13.93
C ASP A 297 -1.73 -10.43 -13.56
N PHE A 298 -2.34 -9.76 -12.56
CA PHE A 298 -1.81 -8.49 -12.00
C PHE A 298 -0.54 -8.74 -11.18
N TYR A 299 -0.52 -9.78 -10.35
CA TYR A 299 0.64 -10.19 -9.58
C TYR A 299 1.84 -10.50 -10.48
N ALA A 300 1.62 -11.14 -11.63
CA ALA A 300 2.69 -11.40 -12.58
C ALA A 300 3.36 -10.12 -13.10
N VAL A 301 2.60 -9.02 -13.26
CA VAL A 301 3.15 -7.71 -13.65
C VAL A 301 3.92 -7.08 -12.50
N VAL A 302 3.38 -7.11 -11.27
CA VAL A 302 4.06 -6.60 -10.07
C VAL A 302 5.39 -7.33 -9.83
N ASP A 303 5.37 -8.67 -9.86
CA ASP A 303 6.56 -9.51 -9.67
C ASP A 303 7.61 -9.28 -10.76
N TRP A 304 7.18 -9.08 -12.00
CA TRP A 304 8.06 -8.74 -13.11
C TRP A 304 8.71 -7.37 -12.92
N ALA A 305 7.91 -6.37 -12.52
CA ALA A 305 8.40 -5.03 -12.26
C ALA A 305 9.44 -5.01 -11.13
N TYR A 306 9.15 -5.71 -10.03
CA TYR A 306 10.06 -5.87 -8.90
C TYR A 306 11.40 -6.51 -9.30
N LYS A 307 11.37 -7.53 -10.17
CA LYS A 307 12.60 -8.18 -10.66
C LYS A 307 13.49 -7.26 -11.50
N ILE A 308 12.91 -6.28 -12.17
CA ILE A 308 13.67 -5.29 -12.96
C ILE A 308 14.25 -4.22 -12.03
N ASP A 309 13.40 -3.62 -11.21
CA ASP A 309 13.79 -2.53 -10.31
C ASP A 309 12.91 -2.54 -9.05
N PRO A 310 13.42 -3.01 -7.90
CA PRO A 310 12.66 -3.04 -6.65
C PRO A 310 12.14 -1.67 -6.19
N LEU A 311 12.80 -0.57 -6.59
CA LEU A 311 12.35 0.77 -6.21
C LEU A 311 11.05 1.17 -6.92
N ARG A 312 10.68 0.50 -8.03
CA ARG A 312 9.38 0.71 -8.69
C ARG A 312 8.20 0.29 -7.84
N CYS A 313 8.40 -0.51 -6.79
CA CYS A 313 7.37 -0.76 -5.79
C CYS A 313 6.83 0.53 -5.16
N ILE A 314 7.67 1.57 -4.98
CA ILE A 314 7.24 2.87 -4.43
C ILE A 314 6.20 3.51 -5.36
N SER A 315 6.50 3.58 -6.66
CA SER A 315 5.57 4.15 -7.64
C SER A 315 4.32 3.30 -7.81
N MET A 316 4.45 1.96 -7.88
CA MET A 316 3.30 1.05 -7.99
C MET A 316 2.39 1.13 -6.77
N HIS A 317 2.96 1.29 -5.57
CA HIS A 317 2.19 1.50 -4.34
C HIS A 317 1.37 2.79 -4.43
N GLY A 318 2.02 3.92 -4.75
CA GLY A 318 1.34 5.21 -4.88
C GLY A 318 0.25 5.21 -5.96
N ILE A 319 0.45 4.50 -7.07
CA ILE A 319 -0.60 4.33 -8.10
C ILE A 319 -1.78 3.52 -7.53
N THR A 320 -1.52 2.39 -6.87
CA THR A 320 -2.57 1.51 -6.31
C THR A 320 -3.41 2.24 -5.28
N GLU A 321 -2.77 3.01 -4.42
CA GLU A 321 -3.43 3.77 -3.37
C GLU A 321 -4.31 4.91 -3.91
N ARG A 322 -3.91 5.55 -5.01
CA ARG A 322 -4.78 6.50 -5.71
C ARG A 322 -6.08 5.84 -6.16
N TYR A 323 -6.04 4.59 -6.62
CA TYR A 323 -7.26 3.83 -6.95
C TYR A 323 -8.06 3.45 -5.70
N LEU A 324 -7.42 3.08 -4.59
CA LEU A 324 -8.07 2.79 -3.31
C LEU A 324 -8.77 4.01 -2.70
N SER A 325 -8.19 5.20 -2.85
CA SER A 325 -8.79 6.46 -2.41
C SER A 325 -9.95 6.93 -3.31
N GLY A 326 -10.14 6.29 -4.47
CA GLY A 326 -11.17 6.64 -5.44
C GLY A 326 -12.54 6.11 -5.05
N GLN A 327 -13.55 6.98 -5.03
CA GLN A 327 -14.95 6.69 -4.68
C GLN A 327 -15.62 5.58 -5.53
N LYS A 328 -15.05 5.25 -6.69
CA LYS A 328 -15.54 4.17 -7.59
C LYS A 328 -15.10 2.76 -7.14
N ALA A 329 -14.02 2.64 -6.37
CA ALA A 329 -13.56 1.35 -5.85
C ALA A 329 -14.48 0.85 -4.71
N ASP A 330 -15.05 1.76 -3.92
CA ASP A 330 -15.97 1.43 -2.82
C ASP A 330 -17.30 0.84 -3.29
N ALA A 331 -17.72 1.14 -4.52
CA ALA A 331 -18.95 0.59 -5.09
C ALA A 331 -18.79 -0.92 -5.41
N ALA A 332 -17.63 -1.34 -5.92
CA ALA A 332 -17.39 -2.75 -6.27
C ALA A 332 -16.48 -3.42 -5.22
N GLY A 333 -17.07 -4.00 -4.17
CA GLY A 333 -16.34 -4.59 -3.03
C GLY A 333 -15.20 -5.55 -3.41
N PHE A 334 -15.34 -6.31 -4.50
CA PHE A 334 -14.26 -7.16 -5.02
C PHE A 334 -13.09 -6.35 -5.61
N VAL A 335 -13.35 -5.26 -6.35
CA VAL A 335 -12.29 -4.43 -6.94
C VAL A 335 -11.44 -3.79 -5.83
N ARG A 336 -12.08 -3.37 -4.74
CA ARG A 336 -11.38 -2.91 -3.54
C ARG A 336 -10.48 -4.02 -2.96
N LYS A 337 -11.01 -5.23 -2.78
CA LYS A 337 -10.23 -6.38 -2.31
C LYS A 337 -9.03 -6.70 -3.21
N LEU A 338 -9.20 -6.66 -4.53
CA LEU A 338 -8.10 -6.84 -5.48
C LEU A 338 -7.00 -5.77 -5.30
N LEU A 339 -7.40 -4.51 -5.12
CA LEU A 339 -6.46 -3.41 -4.90
C LEU A 339 -5.74 -3.54 -3.54
N ASP A 340 -6.45 -3.91 -2.47
CA ASP A 340 -5.87 -4.18 -1.14
C ASP A 340 -4.84 -5.33 -1.22
N ASP A 341 -5.16 -6.40 -1.95
CA ASP A 341 -4.26 -7.53 -2.16
C ASP A 341 -3.01 -7.13 -2.97
N LEU A 342 -3.16 -6.24 -3.95
CA LEU A 342 -2.03 -5.69 -4.72
C LEU A 342 -1.14 -4.79 -3.86
N GLU A 343 -1.73 -3.89 -3.07
CA GLU A 343 -1.01 -3.02 -2.13
C GLU A 343 -0.20 -3.86 -1.13
N SER A 344 -0.81 -4.90 -0.55
CA SER A 344 -0.15 -5.84 0.35
C SER A 344 1.04 -6.55 -0.31
N ARG A 345 0.85 -7.08 -1.54
CA ARG A 345 1.93 -7.75 -2.27
C ARG A 345 3.09 -6.81 -2.59
N ILE A 346 2.80 -5.59 -3.03
CA ILE A 346 3.81 -4.54 -3.32
C ILE A 346 4.57 -4.20 -2.04
N SER A 347 3.86 -4.02 -0.93
CA SER A 347 4.46 -3.71 0.38
C SER A 347 5.38 -4.83 0.87
N VAL A 348 4.98 -6.09 0.72
CA VAL A 348 5.81 -7.26 1.08
C VAL A 348 7.08 -7.32 0.24
N GLN A 349 6.99 -7.07 -1.06
CA GLN A 349 8.15 -7.07 -1.97
C GLN A 349 9.12 -5.93 -1.66
N PHE A 350 8.60 -4.74 -1.43
CA PHE A 350 9.43 -3.61 -1.01
C PHE A 350 10.10 -3.88 0.33
N SER A 351 9.37 -4.40 1.32
CA SER A 351 9.93 -4.79 2.62
C SER A 351 11.06 -5.81 2.47
N ARG A 352 10.88 -6.81 1.60
CA ARG A 352 11.92 -7.80 1.30
C ARG A 352 13.19 -7.16 0.71
N PHE A 353 13.05 -6.16 -0.15
CA PHE A 353 14.20 -5.41 -0.67
C PHE A 353 14.92 -4.64 0.44
N ILE A 354 14.18 -4.00 1.34
CA ILE A 354 14.75 -3.31 2.51
C ILE A 354 15.46 -4.30 3.44
N ASP A 355 14.88 -5.47 3.68
CA ASP A 355 15.49 -6.52 4.50
C ASP A 355 16.81 -7.03 3.91
N GLU A 356 16.85 -7.24 2.60
CA GLU A 356 18.09 -7.62 1.90
C GLU A 356 19.14 -6.49 2.00
N ALA A 357 18.75 -5.23 1.82
CA ALA A 357 19.65 -4.09 1.99
C ALA A 357 20.22 -4.00 3.42
N CYS A 358 19.37 -4.16 4.44
CA CYS A 358 19.79 -4.28 5.84
C CYS A 358 20.79 -5.43 6.04
N HIS A 359 20.50 -6.61 5.49
CA HIS A 359 21.37 -7.77 5.61
C HIS A 359 22.74 -7.55 4.94
N GLN A 360 22.77 -6.87 3.79
CA GLN A 360 24.01 -6.50 3.13
C GLN A 360 24.84 -5.48 3.94
N ILE A 361 24.19 -4.55 4.66
CA ILE A 361 24.87 -3.64 5.59
C ILE A 361 25.51 -4.43 6.73
N GLU A 362 24.75 -5.32 7.38
CA GLU A 362 25.23 -6.17 8.47
C GLU A 362 26.38 -7.10 8.03
N ARG A 363 26.34 -7.60 6.79
CA ARG A 363 27.42 -8.45 6.26
C ARG A 363 28.75 -7.70 6.13
N ASN A 364 28.72 -6.37 6.01
CA ASN A 364 29.91 -5.54 5.93
C ASN A 364 30.72 -5.53 7.25
N GLU A 365 30.12 -5.95 8.37
CA GLU A 365 30.81 -6.13 9.67
C GLU A 365 32.07 -7.00 9.57
N ARG A 366 32.14 -7.94 8.62
CA ARG A 366 33.19 -8.97 8.56
C ARG A 366 34.36 -8.68 7.60
N ASN A 367 34.22 -7.74 6.67
CA ASN A 367 35.05 -7.68 5.45
C ASN A 367 35.92 -6.43 5.28
N VAL A 368 35.82 -5.42 6.16
CA VAL A 368 36.46 -4.12 5.93
C VAL A 368 37.62 -3.92 6.89
N ARG A 369 38.79 -3.50 6.36
CA ARG A 369 39.85 -2.90 7.19
C ARG A 369 39.20 -1.76 7.97
N GLN A 370 39.16 -1.85 9.30
CA GLN A 370 38.34 -1.04 10.24
C GLN A 370 38.69 0.46 10.29
N THR A 371 39.09 1.06 9.17
CA THR A 371 39.57 2.44 9.07
C THR A 371 38.93 3.12 7.86
N GLY A 372 38.35 4.29 8.05
CA GLY A 372 37.74 5.10 7.00
C GLY A 372 36.22 5.04 6.90
N ILE A 373 35.68 5.70 5.87
CA ILE A 373 34.25 5.79 5.60
C ILE A 373 33.73 4.48 5.00
N LEU A 374 32.71 3.91 5.62
CA LEU A 374 32.05 2.68 5.18
C LEU A 374 31.21 2.95 3.93
N ALA A 375 31.38 2.12 2.90
CA ALA A 375 30.79 2.33 1.58
C ALA A 375 29.25 2.47 1.58
N TYR A 376 28.55 1.87 2.54
CA TYR A 376 27.10 1.99 2.63
C TYR A 376 26.61 3.39 3.06
N ILE A 377 27.46 4.19 3.73
CA ILE A 377 27.11 5.55 4.19
C ILE A 377 26.80 6.48 3.01
N PRO A 378 27.73 6.76 2.07
CA PRO A 378 27.44 7.64 0.94
C PRO A 378 26.43 7.03 -0.04
N ARG A 379 26.36 5.69 -0.14
CA ARG A 379 25.38 5.00 -1.00
C ARG A 379 23.95 5.11 -0.51
N PHE A 380 23.75 5.22 0.81
CA PHE A 380 22.41 5.42 1.35
C PHE A 380 21.81 6.75 0.88
N ALA A 381 22.60 7.83 0.82
CA ALA A 381 22.12 9.12 0.30
C ALA A 381 21.64 9.01 -1.16
N VAL A 382 22.41 8.33 -2.02
CA VAL A 382 22.01 8.09 -3.42
C VAL A 382 20.73 7.26 -3.51
N LEU A 383 20.58 6.22 -2.67
CA LEU A 383 19.35 5.43 -2.59
C LEU A 383 18.17 6.28 -2.15
N ALA A 384 18.32 7.04 -1.06
CA ALA A 384 17.28 7.91 -0.53
C ALA A 384 16.84 8.94 -1.57
N SER A 385 17.76 9.59 -2.28
CA SER A 385 17.42 10.48 -3.40
C SER A 385 16.59 9.79 -4.49
N ARG A 386 16.93 8.54 -4.85
CA ARG A 386 16.14 7.77 -5.82
C ARG A 386 14.77 7.37 -5.27
N MET A 387 14.69 6.99 -4.00
CA MET A 387 13.42 6.66 -3.35
C MET A 387 12.49 7.87 -3.35
N GLU A 388 12.99 9.06 -2.97
CA GLU A 388 12.21 10.31 -2.99
C GLU A 388 11.70 10.69 -4.39
N GLN A 389 12.48 10.43 -5.45
CA GLN A 389 12.05 10.69 -6.83
C GLN A 389 10.83 9.85 -7.27
N TYR A 390 10.62 8.69 -6.64
CA TYR A 390 9.54 7.77 -7.01
C TYR A 390 8.25 7.95 -6.21
N ILE A 391 8.28 8.75 -5.14
CA ILE A 391 7.12 9.02 -4.31
C ILE A 391 6.15 9.89 -5.12
N GLN A 392 4.94 9.36 -5.33
CA GLN A 392 3.87 10.05 -6.02
C GLN A 392 2.59 10.00 -5.18
N GLY A 393 2.29 11.04 -4.40
CA GLY A 393 1.07 11.09 -3.56
C GLY A 393 1.37 11.46 -2.11
N GLN A 394 0.44 11.16 -1.21
CA GLN A 394 0.50 11.55 0.21
C GLN A 394 1.11 10.47 1.14
N SER A 395 1.49 9.34 0.58
CA SER A 395 1.56 8.08 1.32
C SER A 395 3.01 7.70 1.58
N ARG A 396 3.59 8.42 2.53
CA ARG A 396 5.01 8.31 2.88
C ARG A 396 5.30 7.22 3.91
N ASP A 397 4.28 6.69 4.58
CA ASP A 397 4.43 5.74 5.69
C ASP A 397 5.28 4.52 5.34
N LEU A 398 5.13 3.96 4.13
CA LEU A 398 5.93 2.82 3.67
C LEU A 398 7.42 3.18 3.58
N ILE A 399 7.72 4.37 3.04
CA ILE A 399 9.08 4.86 2.83
C ILE A 399 9.71 5.30 4.16
N ASP A 400 8.95 6.00 5.01
CA ASP A 400 9.41 6.46 6.32
C ASP A 400 9.75 5.28 7.25
N LYS A 401 8.96 4.19 7.21
CA LYS A 401 9.27 2.93 7.89
C LYS A 401 10.55 2.29 7.33
N ALA A 402 10.74 2.31 6.02
CA ALA A 402 11.95 1.80 5.39
C ALA A 402 13.21 2.61 5.78
N TYR A 403 13.15 3.94 5.79
CA TYR A 403 14.24 4.79 6.28
C TYR A 403 14.56 4.51 7.75
N THR A 404 13.52 4.41 8.58
CA THR A 404 13.71 4.08 10.00
C THR A 404 14.48 2.78 10.18
N LYS A 405 14.11 1.74 9.43
CA LYS A 405 14.77 0.43 9.48
C LYS A 405 16.20 0.49 8.95
N LEU A 406 16.41 1.04 7.74
CA LEU A 406 17.73 1.13 7.11
C LEU A 406 18.73 1.90 7.97
N VAL A 407 18.38 3.12 8.38
CA VAL A 407 19.31 3.99 9.12
C VAL A 407 19.59 3.42 10.52
N SER A 408 18.59 2.84 11.17
CA SER A 408 18.79 2.17 12.47
C SER A 408 19.74 0.98 12.35
N THR A 409 19.61 0.15 11.30
CA THR A 409 20.58 -0.92 10.99
C THR A 409 21.97 -0.35 10.68
N MET A 410 22.07 0.73 9.90
CA MET A 410 23.34 1.39 9.56
C MET A 410 24.09 1.87 10.80
N PHE A 411 23.41 2.57 11.72
CA PHE A 411 24.03 3.09 12.94
C PHE A 411 24.38 1.96 13.91
N THR A 412 23.50 0.99 14.11
CA THR A 412 23.79 -0.17 14.97
C THR A 412 25.01 -0.95 14.46
N THR A 413 25.11 -1.13 13.13
CA THR A 413 26.25 -1.80 12.49
C THR A 413 27.53 -0.98 12.63
N LEU A 414 27.45 0.35 12.43
CA LEU A 414 28.57 1.27 12.58
C LEU A 414 29.14 1.23 14.01
N GLU A 415 28.27 1.29 15.03
CA GLU A 415 28.66 1.21 16.44
C GLU A 415 29.36 -0.12 16.77
N LYS A 416 28.85 -1.25 16.26
CA LYS A 416 29.51 -2.55 16.44
C LYS A 416 30.89 -2.61 15.79
N ILE A 417 31.03 -2.06 14.57
CA ILE A 417 32.32 -1.99 13.88
C ILE A 417 33.29 -1.12 14.69
N ALA A 418 32.86 0.04 15.18
CA ALA A 418 33.68 0.90 16.02
C ALA A 418 34.14 0.20 17.30
N GLN A 419 33.27 -0.59 17.94
CA GLN A 419 33.61 -1.35 19.16
C GLN A 419 34.61 -2.48 18.94
N SER A 420 34.83 -2.93 17.70
CA SER A 420 35.77 -4.01 17.40
C SER A 420 37.24 -3.62 17.54
N ASP A 421 37.57 -2.32 17.37
CA ASP A 421 38.88 -1.75 17.68
C ASP A 421 38.72 -0.52 18.57
N THR A 422 38.88 -0.70 19.88
CA THR A 422 38.70 0.36 20.89
C THR A 422 39.69 1.53 20.73
N LYS A 423 40.79 1.36 20.00
CA LYS A 423 41.76 2.45 19.77
C LYS A 423 41.31 3.42 18.69
N THR A 424 40.60 2.93 17.69
CA THR A 424 40.14 3.72 16.53
C THR A 424 38.63 3.97 16.54
N ALA A 425 37.91 3.39 17.52
CA ALA A 425 36.46 3.48 17.69
C ALA A 425 35.90 4.89 17.44
N ASP A 426 36.35 5.88 18.22
CA ASP A 426 35.81 7.25 18.12
C ASP A 426 36.10 7.88 16.76
N ILE A 427 37.23 7.55 16.12
CA ILE A 427 37.61 8.09 14.81
C ILE A 427 36.71 7.54 13.72
N VAL A 428 36.46 6.23 13.75
CA VAL A 428 35.52 5.57 12.83
C VAL A 428 34.13 6.21 12.96
N LEU A 429 33.66 6.47 14.18
CA LEU A 429 32.38 7.14 14.42
C LEU A 429 32.38 8.57 13.89
N ILE A 430 33.41 9.37 14.20
CA ILE A 430 33.55 10.77 13.75
C ILE A 430 33.49 10.86 12.22
N GLU A 431 34.28 10.06 11.52
CA GLU A 431 34.36 10.09 10.05
C GLU A 431 33.05 9.65 9.38
N ASN A 432 32.45 8.57 9.88
CA ASN A 432 31.25 8.02 9.28
C ASN A 432 30.00 8.86 9.57
N TYR A 433 29.84 9.39 10.78
CA TYR A 433 28.73 10.30 11.08
C TYR A 433 28.87 11.62 10.32
N ALA A 434 30.08 12.19 10.20
CA ALA A 434 30.28 13.38 9.38
C ALA A 434 29.99 13.12 7.89
N ALA A 435 30.45 11.98 7.35
CA ALA A 435 30.14 11.58 5.99
C ALA A 435 28.62 11.40 5.79
N PHE A 436 27.92 10.79 6.75
CA PHE A 436 26.47 10.65 6.72
C PHE A 436 25.77 12.00 6.70
N GLN A 437 26.16 12.94 7.58
CA GLN A 437 25.59 14.29 7.62
C GLN A 437 25.81 15.04 6.30
N ASN A 438 27.04 15.08 5.80
CA ASN A 438 27.37 15.75 4.54
C ASN A 438 26.56 15.18 3.37
N SER A 439 26.39 13.86 3.33
CA SER A 439 25.65 13.18 2.25
C SER A 439 24.14 13.40 2.33
N LEU A 440 23.57 13.58 3.53
CA LEU A 440 22.13 13.69 3.74
C LEU A 440 21.61 15.12 3.86
N TYR A 441 22.47 16.13 3.93
CA TYR A 441 22.10 17.50 4.26
C TYR A 441 20.87 18.00 3.47
N ASP A 442 20.90 17.91 2.14
CA ASP A 442 19.80 18.36 1.29
C ASP A 442 18.50 17.56 1.51
N LEU A 443 18.62 16.25 1.68
CA LEU A 443 17.48 15.35 1.93
C LEU A 443 16.86 15.58 3.31
N ALA A 444 17.67 15.81 4.33
CA ALA A 444 17.21 16.07 5.69
C ALA A 444 16.39 17.36 5.77
N ASN A 445 16.68 18.36 4.94
CA ASN A 445 15.92 19.61 4.88
C ASN A 445 14.50 19.44 4.31
N VAL A 446 14.27 18.41 3.49
CA VAL A 446 12.98 18.18 2.81
C VAL A 446 12.21 16.96 3.32
N VAL A 447 12.90 15.99 3.93
CA VAL A 447 12.32 14.75 4.47
C VAL A 447 12.39 14.73 6.00
N PRO A 448 11.27 14.92 6.73
CA PRO A 448 11.26 14.99 8.19
C PRO A 448 11.82 13.74 8.88
N THR A 449 11.55 12.55 8.35
CA THR A 449 12.05 11.29 8.91
C THR A 449 13.57 11.22 8.86
N LEU A 450 14.18 11.69 7.78
CA LEU A 450 15.64 11.76 7.64
C LEU A 450 16.23 12.89 8.50
N ALA A 451 15.52 14.00 8.71
CA ALA A 451 15.94 15.08 9.61
C ALA A 451 16.19 14.57 11.04
N LYS A 452 15.29 13.71 11.55
CA LYS A 452 15.47 13.07 12.86
C LYS A 452 16.79 12.32 12.96
N PHE A 453 17.12 11.51 11.95
CA PHE A 453 18.36 10.75 11.93
C PHE A 453 19.60 11.61 11.68
N TYR A 454 19.46 12.70 10.93
CA TYR A 454 20.51 13.70 10.78
C TYR A 454 20.88 14.32 12.13
N HIS A 455 19.91 14.70 12.95
CA HIS A 455 20.14 15.21 14.30
C HIS A 455 20.76 14.16 15.22
N GLN A 456 20.28 12.92 15.16
CA GLN A 456 20.86 11.81 15.93
C GLN A 456 22.33 11.54 15.55
N ALA A 457 22.66 11.58 14.25
CA ALA A 457 24.03 11.49 13.77
C ALA A 457 24.87 12.66 14.28
N SER A 458 24.31 13.88 14.31
CA SER A 458 24.98 15.06 14.85
C SER A 458 25.32 14.92 16.32
N GLU A 459 24.38 14.44 17.13
CA GLU A 459 24.62 14.23 18.56
C GLU A 459 25.69 13.16 18.78
N SER A 460 25.61 12.05 18.04
CA SER A 460 26.56 10.94 18.13
C SER A 460 27.97 11.37 17.68
N TYR A 461 28.06 12.18 16.63
CA TYR A 461 29.29 12.82 16.16
C TYR A 461 29.92 13.70 17.24
N GLU A 462 29.14 14.59 17.86
CA GLU A 462 29.62 15.48 18.92
C GLU A 462 30.10 14.71 20.16
N GLN A 463 29.38 13.65 20.55
CA GLN A 463 29.79 12.76 21.64
C GLN A 463 31.11 12.04 21.33
N ALA A 464 31.28 11.52 20.11
CA ALA A 464 32.52 10.87 19.68
C ALA A 464 33.70 11.87 19.63
N CYS A 465 33.47 13.08 19.11
CA CYS A 465 34.45 14.17 19.14
C CYS A 465 34.92 14.47 20.57
N THR A 466 33.98 14.64 21.49
CA THR A 466 34.27 14.99 22.89
C THR A 466 35.08 13.89 23.58
N ARG A 467 34.71 12.62 23.37
CA ARG A 467 35.44 11.45 23.91
C ARG A 467 36.85 11.35 23.34
N HIS A 468 37.00 11.47 22.02
CA HIS A 468 38.30 11.39 21.35
C HIS A 468 39.24 12.51 21.79
N ILE A 469 38.75 13.76 21.77
CA ILE A 469 39.51 14.95 22.18
C ILE A 469 39.91 14.86 23.64
N SER A 470 38.98 14.48 24.52
CA SER A 470 39.29 14.31 25.95
C SER A 470 40.37 13.25 26.14
N SER A 471 40.23 12.08 25.50
CA SER A 471 41.23 11.00 25.56
C SER A 471 42.61 11.47 25.07
N LEU A 472 42.64 12.21 23.96
CA LEU A 472 43.87 12.77 23.39
C LEU A 472 44.55 13.76 24.36
N ILE A 473 43.78 14.66 24.98
CA ILE A 473 44.27 15.63 25.97
C ILE A 473 44.81 14.89 27.20
N TYR A 474 44.05 13.93 27.75
CA TYR A 474 44.49 13.14 28.91
C TYR A 474 45.75 12.33 28.60
N LEU A 475 45.87 11.77 27.39
CA LEU A 475 47.06 11.03 26.97
C LEU A 475 48.31 11.92 26.90
N GLN A 476 48.15 13.18 26.48
CA GLN A 476 49.28 14.10 26.34
C GLN A 476 49.64 14.80 27.66
N PHE A 477 48.65 15.11 28.50
CA PHE A 477 48.79 15.87 29.75
C PHE A 477 48.39 15.02 30.97
N GLU A 478 48.68 13.72 30.93
CA GLU A 478 48.23 12.74 31.91
C GLU A 478 48.56 13.15 33.35
N ARG A 479 49.82 13.52 33.61
CA ARG A 479 50.28 13.90 34.95
C ARG A 479 49.58 15.15 35.49
N LEU A 480 49.33 16.12 34.62
CA LEU A 480 48.68 17.38 34.99
C LEU A 480 47.24 17.12 35.42
N PHE A 481 46.47 16.43 34.59
CA PHE A 481 45.05 16.20 34.86
C PHE A 481 44.79 15.07 35.86
N GLN A 482 45.71 14.12 36.05
CA GLN A 482 45.66 13.18 37.19
C GLN A 482 45.88 13.90 38.52
N PHE A 483 46.82 14.85 38.58
CA PHE A 483 46.99 15.69 39.77
C PHE A 483 45.72 16.50 40.05
N ALA A 484 45.18 17.16 39.02
CA ALA A 484 43.94 17.93 39.12
C ALA A 484 42.79 17.10 39.70
N ARG A 485 42.56 15.91 39.13
CA ARG A 485 41.49 15.00 39.56
C ARG A 485 41.64 14.55 41.01
N LYS A 486 42.86 14.24 41.47
CA LYS A 486 43.11 13.86 42.88
C LYS A 486 42.81 15.00 43.85
N VAL A 487 43.11 16.24 43.47
CA VAL A 487 42.78 17.42 44.28
C VAL A 487 41.27 17.62 44.33
N ASP A 488 40.58 17.55 43.18
CA ASP A 488 39.12 17.68 43.12
C ASP A 488 38.41 16.60 43.96
N GLU A 489 38.84 15.33 43.86
CA GLU A 489 38.28 14.22 44.64
C GLU A 489 38.41 14.46 46.15
N LEU A 490 39.54 14.98 46.62
CA LEU A 490 39.75 15.27 48.05
C LEU A 490 39.04 16.53 48.54
N THR A 491 38.74 17.47 47.64
CA THR A 491 37.99 18.69 47.96
C THR A 491 36.55 18.38 48.42
N TYR A 492 36.01 17.21 48.07
CA TYR A 492 34.71 16.75 48.59
C TYR A 492 34.77 16.21 50.03
N THR A 493 35.96 15.83 50.50
CA THR A 493 36.15 15.13 51.78
C THR A 493 36.90 15.95 52.83
N ILE A 494 37.69 16.93 52.41
CA ILE A 494 38.59 17.70 53.26
C ILE A 494 38.53 19.17 52.85
N ALA A 495 38.69 20.10 53.80
CA ALA A 495 38.77 21.53 53.51
C ALA A 495 39.93 21.82 52.53
N ALA A 496 39.71 22.74 51.59
CA ALA A 496 40.68 23.09 50.55
C ALA A 496 42.07 23.49 51.10
N GLU A 497 42.10 24.05 52.30
CA GLU A 497 43.31 24.50 53.00
C GLU A 497 44.15 23.33 53.54
N GLU A 498 43.55 22.16 53.75
CA GLU A 498 44.20 20.97 54.31
C GLU A 498 44.76 20.03 53.22
N ILE A 499 44.30 20.18 51.96
CA ILE A 499 44.74 19.38 50.82
C ILE A 499 46.26 19.50 50.54
N PRO A 500 46.91 20.67 50.64
CA PRO A 500 48.35 20.81 50.45
C PRO A 500 49.21 20.04 51.48
N PHE A 501 48.62 19.54 52.56
CA PHE A 501 49.31 18.74 53.58
C PHE A 501 49.15 17.23 53.36
N GLN A 502 48.34 16.81 52.38
CA GLN A 502 48.17 15.41 52.01
C GLN A 502 49.35 14.88 51.20
N LEU A 503 49.67 13.60 51.40
CA LEU A 503 50.84 12.96 50.80
C LEU A 503 50.72 12.90 49.27
N GLY A 504 51.67 13.53 48.57
CA GLY A 504 51.70 13.59 47.10
C GLY A 504 50.92 14.75 46.48
N LEU A 505 50.34 15.64 47.30
CA LEU A 505 49.59 16.83 46.87
C LEU A 505 50.17 18.12 47.45
N SER A 506 51.42 18.08 47.89
CA SER A 506 52.07 19.26 48.47
C SER A 506 52.37 20.33 47.42
N LYS A 507 52.66 21.56 47.87
CA LYS A 507 53.12 22.65 46.99
C LYS A 507 54.36 22.28 46.18
N THR A 508 55.23 21.42 46.70
CA THR A 508 56.41 20.94 45.97
C THR A 508 56.05 19.90 44.91
N ASP A 509 55.04 19.06 45.16
CA ASP A 509 54.51 18.11 44.18
C ASP A 509 53.80 18.83 43.04
N LEU A 510 52.98 19.85 43.34
CA LEU A 510 52.37 20.73 42.34
C LEU A 510 53.44 21.36 41.43
N ARG A 511 54.47 21.99 42.01
CA ARG A 511 55.58 22.58 41.24
C ARG A 511 56.31 21.55 40.36
N ARG A 512 56.45 20.30 40.83
CA ARG A 512 57.03 19.20 40.04
C ARG A 512 56.14 18.82 38.86
N VAL A 513 54.82 18.72 39.07
CA VAL A 513 53.85 18.43 38.01
C VAL A 513 53.81 19.53 36.96
N LEU A 514 53.72 20.79 37.38
CA LEU A 514 53.77 21.97 36.50
C LEU A 514 55.05 21.98 35.65
N LYS A 515 56.22 21.81 36.29
CA LYS A 515 57.49 21.73 35.56
C LYS A 515 57.47 20.58 34.55
N SER A 516 57.06 19.38 34.94
CA SER A 516 57.09 18.22 34.04
C SER A 516 56.09 18.28 32.88
N SER A 517 54.97 18.99 33.05
CA SER A 517 53.90 19.04 32.06
C SER A 517 53.95 20.29 31.17
N LEU A 518 54.46 21.40 31.70
CA LEU A 518 54.47 22.71 31.04
C LEU A 518 55.87 23.13 30.53
N SER A 519 56.98 22.56 31.04
CA SER A 519 58.31 22.83 30.47
C SER A 519 58.47 22.13 29.12
N GLY A 520 58.16 22.85 28.03
CA GLY A 520 58.11 22.32 26.67
C GLY A 520 56.70 22.13 26.11
N ILE A 521 55.75 22.96 26.55
CA ILE A 521 54.35 22.92 26.13
C ILE A 521 54.16 22.95 24.60
N ASP A 522 54.97 23.72 23.86
CA ASP A 522 54.94 23.76 22.38
C ASP A 522 55.16 22.37 21.77
N LYS A 523 56.10 21.60 22.34
CA LYS A 523 56.37 20.24 21.87
C LYS A 523 55.23 19.28 22.21
N SER A 524 54.58 19.48 23.36
CA SER A 524 53.42 18.69 23.78
C SER A 524 52.20 18.98 22.91
N ILE A 525 51.88 20.25 22.68
CA ILE A 525 50.79 20.69 21.78
C ILE A 525 51.09 20.25 20.35
N GLY A 526 52.32 20.42 19.85
CA GLY A 526 52.72 19.92 18.53
C GLY A 526 52.73 18.40 18.40
N THR A 527 52.80 17.66 19.50
CA THR A 527 52.60 16.19 19.49
C THR A 527 51.12 15.84 19.44
N MET A 528 50.29 16.56 20.19
CA MET A 528 48.83 16.43 20.16
C MET A 528 48.27 16.73 18.76
N TYR A 529 48.67 17.85 18.16
CA TYR A 529 48.33 18.24 16.79
C TYR A 529 48.67 17.14 15.78
N ARG A 530 49.93 16.68 15.79
CA ARG A 530 50.39 15.63 14.87
C ARG A 530 49.72 14.28 15.10
N ARG A 531 49.35 13.95 16.34
CA ARG A 531 48.57 12.75 16.66
C ARG A 531 47.17 12.86 16.07
N LEU A 532 46.46 13.96 16.33
CA LEU A 532 45.13 14.18 15.75
C LEU A 532 45.17 14.11 14.23
N GLN A 533 46.15 14.79 13.60
CA GLN A 533 46.31 14.81 12.14
C GLN A 533 46.58 13.43 11.55
N LYS A 534 47.44 12.62 12.18
CA LYS A 534 47.80 11.29 11.65
C LYS A 534 46.75 10.22 11.85
N THR A 535 45.83 10.43 12.78
CA THR A 535 44.83 9.40 13.13
C THR A 535 43.56 9.57 12.31
N LEU A 536 43.31 10.75 11.74
CA LEU A 536 42.23 11.00 10.79
C LEU A 536 42.63 10.55 9.38
N THR A 537 41.68 9.93 8.69
CA THR A 537 41.71 9.56 7.28
C THR A 537 41.22 10.70 6.39
N SER A 538 40.38 11.60 6.92
CA SER A 538 39.86 12.78 6.22
C SER A 538 40.49 14.08 6.73
N ASP A 539 41.22 14.77 5.85
CA ASP A 539 41.85 16.06 6.14
C ASP A 539 40.83 17.20 6.34
N GLU A 540 39.61 17.08 5.80
CA GLU A 540 38.58 18.12 5.87
C GLU A 540 38.02 18.31 7.29
N LEU A 541 38.00 17.26 8.10
CA LEU A 541 37.49 17.30 9.47
C LEU A 541 38.52 17.91 10.44
N PHE A 542 39.80 17.85 10.08
CA PHE A 542 40.90 18.20 10.97
C PHE A 542 40.84 19.63 11.53
N PRO A 543 40.61 20.70 10.74
CA PRO A 543 40.56 22.07 11.27
C PRO A 543 39.50 22.23 12.35
N SER A 544 38.29 21.71 12.10
CA SER A 544 37.18 21.81 13.05
C SER A 544 37.43 21.04 14.34
N LEU A 545 38.03 19.85 14.25
CA LEU A 545 38.39 19.03 15.40
C LEU A 545 39.54 19.65 16.19
N TRP A 546 40.51 20.27 15.51
CA TRP A 546 41.60 20.96 16.17
C TRP A 546 41.12 22.19 16.95
N ASP A 547 40.21 22.98 16.37
CA ASP A 547 39.60 24.12 17.06
C ASP A 547 38.81 23.68 18.30
N LYS A 548 38.04 22.59 18.20
CA LYS A 548 37.38 21.97 19.36
C LYS A 548 38.38 21.48 20.40
N CYS A 549 39.48 20.86 19.96
CA CYS A 549 40.54 20.39 20.85
C CYS A 549 41.22 21.53 21.62
N LYS A 550 41.51 22.65 20.94
CA LYS A 550 42.06 23.86 21.57
C LYS A 550 41.11 24.40 22.63
N LYS A 551 39.81 24.48 22.30
CA LYS A 551 38.78 24.97 23.24
C LYS A 551 38.65 24.07 24.46
N GLU A 552 38.47 22.76 24.27
CA GLU A 552 38.33 21.79 25.36
C GLU A 552 39.58 21.76 26.26
N PHE A 553 40.78 21.83 25.68
CA PHE A 553 42.02 21.92 26.45
C PHE A 553 42.08 23.20 27.29
N LEU A 554 41.71 24.35 26.71
CA LEU A 554 41.65 25.62 27.44
C LEU A 554 40.64 25.59 28.58
N ASP A 555 39.45 25.04 28.35
CA ASP A 555 38.41 24.94 29.39
C ASP A 555 38.88 24.06 30.55
N LYS A 556 39.52 22.91 30.26
CA LYS A 556 40.12 22.06 31.30
C LYS A 556 41.30 22.73 32.01
N TYR A 557 42.13 23.47 31.28
CA TYR A 557 43.28 24.18 31.86
C TYR A 557 42.84 25.35 32.74
N GLU A 558 41.81 26.09 32.34
CA GLU A 558 41.21 27.14 33.14
C GLU A 558 40.64 26.58 34.44
N GLY A 559 39.89 25.46 34.38
CA GLY A 559 39.42 24.76 35.58
C GLY A 559 40.57 24.35 36.51
N PHE A 560 41.68 23.86 35.95
CA PHE A 560 42.88 23.55 36.72
C PHE A 560 43.49 24.80 37.39
N VAL A 561 43.62 25.92 36.68
CA VAL A 561 44.17 27.16 37.23
C VAL A 561 43.28 27.69 38.38
N GLN A 562 41.95 27.64 38.20
CA GLN A 562 41.00 28.04 39.25
C GLN A 562 41.08 27.13 40.48
N MET A 563 41.21 25.81 40.28
CA MET A 563 41.44 24.86 41.37
C MET A 563 42.73 25.19 42.13
N VAL A 564 43.83 25.45 41.41
CA VAL A 564 45.10 25.76 42.07
C VAL A 564 45.03 27.08 42.83
N ALA A 565 44.39 28.11 42.28
CA ALA A 565 44.17 29.37 42.98
C ALA A 565 43.39 29.18 44.29
N ARG A 566 42.40 28.28 44.30
CA ARG A 566 41.57 27.97 45.48
C ARG A 566 42.34 27.18 46.55
N VAL A 567 43.11 26.17 46.16
CA VAL A 567 43.73 25.19 47.09
C VAL A 567 45.14 25.61 47.51
N TYR A 568 45.92 26.19 46.60
CA TYR A 568 47.34 26.48 46.82
C TYR A 568 47.68 27.97 46.91
N GLY A 569 46.70 28.84 46.66
CA GLY A 569 46.85 30.30 46.68
C GLY A 569 47.66 30.81 45.47
N ASN A 570 48.53 31.80 45.70
CA ASN A 570 49.33 32.46 44.66
C ASN A 570 50.58 31.66 44.21
N GLU A 571 50.46 30.36 43.93
CA GLU A 571 51.55 29.62 43.28
C GLU A 571 51.72 30.10 41.82
N PRO A 572 52.95 30.28 41.32
CA PRO A 572 53.19 30.77 39.97
C PRO A 572 52.82 29.69 38.94
N ILE A 573 51.76 29.95 38.17
CA ILE A 573 51.29 29.14 37.05
C ILE A 573 51.18 30.01 35.81
N MET A 574 51.45 29.43 34.64
CA MET A 574 51.23 30.07 33.35
C MET A 574 49.76 30.54 33.23
N PRO A 575 49.49 31.84 33.06
CA PRO A 575 48.15 32.36 32.89
C PRO A 575 47.45 31.74 31.67
N VAL A 576 46.11 31.66 31.72
CA VAL A 576 45.29 31.14 30.60
C VAL A 576 45.51 31.95 29.31
N ALA A 577 45.80 33.25 29.40
CA ALA A 577 46.09 34.10 28.25
C ALA A 577 47.37 33.66 27.49
N GLU A 578 48.44 33.36 28.23
CA GLU A 578 49.71 32.88 27.66
C GLU A 578 49.54 31.47 27.04
N MET A 579 48.75 30.61 27.69
CA MET A 579 48.39 29.30 27.13
C MET A 579 47.61 29.43 25.81
N LYS A 580 46.69 30.39 25.74
CA LYS A 580 45.88 30.66 24.55
C LYS A 580 46.73 31.16 23.37
N GLU A 581 47.70 32.04 23.62
CA GLU A 581 48.66 32.47 22.59
C GLU A 581 49.51 31.30 22.08
N THR A 582 49.95 30.43 22.99
CA THR A 582 50.71 29.23 22.66
C THR A 582 49.91 28.31 21.73
N LEU A 583 48.63 28.05 22.04
CA LEU A 583 47.75 27.23 21.19
C LEU A 583 47.42 27.89 19.86
N ALA A 584 47.40 29.22 19.78
CA ALA A 584 47.14 29.95 18.54
C ALA A 584 48.30 29.85 17.53
N SER A 585 49.49 29.44 17.97
CA SER A 585 50.65 29.20 17.09
C SER A 585 50.60 27.87 16.32
N PHE A 586 49.57 27.04 16.56
CA PHE A 586 49.32 25.73 15.94
C PHE A 586 47.94 25.69 15.28
#